data_AF-A0A923SKB2-F1
#
_entry.id   AF-A0A923SKB2-F1
#
_cell.length_a   1.000
_cell.length_b   1.000
_cell.length_c   1.000
_cell.angle_alpha   90.00
_cell.angle_beta   90.00
_cell.angle_gamma   90.00
#
_symmetry.space_group_name_H-M   'P 1'
#
loop_
_entity.id
_entity.type
_entity.pdbx_description
1 polymer ?
#
loop_
_entity_poly.entity_id
_entity_poly.type
_entity_poly.pdbx_seq_one_letter_code
_entity_poly.pdbx_strand_id
1 'polypeptide(L)'
;MRALKATLGFLILVYVIFTALLLTAILNEHTIFNIRTEEQILTMYKALVAIGGVLMLARLLVTRLYIADMKYDRHMAQLKINELKADLYEKRQAFRSNSYKERASEPEVEYLKQA
;
A
#
# COMPACT_ATOMS: atom_id res chain seq x y z
N MET A 1 -6.07 5.73 0.59
CA MET A 1 -5.47 4.92 1.67
C MET A 1 -4.24 5.54 2.35
N ARG A 2 -3.25 6.06 1.60
CA ARG A 2 -2.00 6.61 2.18
C ARG A 2 -2.22 7.82 3.12
N ALA A 3 -3.08 8.76 2.72
CA ALA A 3 -3.46 9.91 3.55
C ALA A 3 -4.19 9.49 4.84
N LEU A 4 -5.11 8.53 4.76
CA LEU A 4 -5.86 8.00 5.92
C LEU A 4 -4.92 7.35 6.94
N LYS A 5 -3.91 6.60 6.48
CA LYS A 5 -2.89 6.02 7.35
C LYS A 5 -2.03 7.09 8.01
N ALA A 6 -1.70 8.17 7.29
CA ALA A 6 -0.92 9.27 7.82
C ALA A 6 -1.69 10.11 8.86
N THR A 7 -2.95 10.45 8.58
CA THR A 7 -3.81 11.18 9.52
C THR A 7 -4.06 10.37 10.78
N LEU A 8 -4.36 9.07 10.66
CA LEU A 8 -4.51 8.19 11.82
C LEU A 8 -3.22 8.06 12.63
N GLY A 9 -2.06 7.99 11.97
CA GLY A 9 -0.76 7.98 12.63
C GLY A 9 -0.50 9.26 13.42
N PHE A 10 -0.81 10.42 12.83
CA PHE A 10 -0.72 11.72 13.50
C PHE A 10 -1.66 11.81 14.71
N LEU A 11 -2.91 11.36 14.55
CA LEU A 11 -3.92 11.35 15.61
C LEU A 11 -3.48 10.50 16.81
N ILE A 12 -2.88 9.34 16.54
CA ILE A 12 -2.32 8.46 17.59
C ILE A 12 -1.13 9.12 18.28
N LEU A 13 -0.25 9.79 17.52
CA LEU A 13 0.89 10.50 18.10
C LEU A 13 0.44 11.63 19.04
N VAL A 14 -0.55 12.43 18.61
CA VAL A 14 -1.16 13.46 19.45
C VAL A 14 -1.79 12.84 20.70
N TYR A 15 -2.53 11.74 20.55
CA TYR A 15 -3.14 11.03 21.67
C TYR A 15 -2.09 10.52 22.68
N VAL A 16 -0.98 9.94 22.22
CA VAL A 16 0.11 9.44 23.07
C VAL A 16 0.80 10.58 23.81
N ILE A 17 1.06 11.69 23.12
CA ILE A 17 1.64 12.89 23.75
C ILE A 17 0.69 13.43 24.82
N PHE A 18 -0.60 13.55 24.49
CA PHE A 18 -1.63 14.02 25.41
C PHE A 18 -1.71 13.14 26.67
N THR A 19 -1.77 11.82 26.50
CA THR A 19 -1.77 10.89 27.64
C THR A 19 -0.50 10.97 28.47
N ALA A 20 0.67 11.04 27.85
CA ALA A 20 1.94 11.17 28.58
C ALA A 20 2.03 12.47 29.40
N LEU A 21 1.54 13.59 28.84
CA LEU A 21 1.48 14.88 29.55
C LEU A 21 0.51 14.83 30.73
N LEU A 22 -0.58 14.08 30.59
CA LEU A 22 -1.58 13.88 31.64
C LEU A 22 -1.02 13.02 32.79
N LEU A 23 -0.29 11.95 32.47
CA LEU A 23 0.37 11.11 33.48
C LEU A 23 1.53 11.79 34.21
N THR A 24 2.22 12.75 33.58
CA THR A 24 3.39 13.43 34.17
C THR A 24 3.00 14.59 35.11
N ALA A 25 1.71 14.77 35.41
CA ALA A 25 1.15 15.87 36.20
C ALA A 25 1.42 17.28 35.65
N ILE A 26 1.93 17.38 34.41
CA ILE A 26 2.11 18.64 33.69
C ILE A 26 0.73 19.20 33.29
N LEU A 27 -0.17 18.32 32.85
CA LEU A 27 -1.59 18.63 32.66
C LEU A 27 -2.34 18.25 33.94
N ASN A 28 -2.82 19.25 34.66
CA ASN A 28 -3.53 19.03 35.92
C ASN A 28 -5.02 18.75 35.64
N GLU A 29 -5.46 17.56 36.01
CA GLU A 29 -6.78 17.00 35.71
C GLU A 29 -7.91 17.83 36.33
N HIS A 30 -7.64 18.41 37.50
CA HIS A 30 -8.55 19.28 38.23
C HIS A 30 -8.84 20.59 37.49
N THR A 31 -7.86 21.16 36.78
CA THR A 31 -8.04 22.44 36.06
C THR A 31 -8.63 22.26 34.67
N ILE A 32 -8.41 21.12 34.01
CA ILE A 32 -8.85 20.91 32.62
C ILE A 32 -10.22 20.23 32.56
N PHE A 33 -10.46 19.26 33.44
CA PHE A 33 -11.70 18.45 33.42
C PHE A 33 -12.64 18.77 34.58
N ASN A 34 -12.30 19.74 35.44
CA ASN A 34 -13.08 20.16 36.61
C ASN A 34 -13.51 18.96 37.48
N ILE A 35 -12.63 17.96 37.56
CA ILE A 35 -12.88 16.73 38.30
C ILE A 35 -12.77 17.08 39.79
N ARG A 36 -13.74 16.68 40.61
CA ARG A 36 -13.77 17.01 42.05
C ARG A 36 -13.70 15.78 42.96
N THR A 37 -13.85 14.59 42.40
CA THR A 37 -13.99 13.34 43.16
C THR A 37 -13.10 12.24 42.58
N GLU A 38 -12.62 11.33 43.42
CA GLU A 38 -11.76 10.21 43.01
C GLU A 38 -12.45 9.27 42.00
N GLU A 39 -13.77 9.08 42.11
CA GLU A 39 -14.53 8.25 41.17
C GLU A 39 -14.55 8.83 39.75
N GLN A 40 -14.56 10.16 39.61
CA GLN A 40 -14.49 10.84 38.32
C GLN A 40 -13.10 10.69 37.68
N ILE A 41 -12.03 10.74 38.48
CA ILE A 41 -10.66 10.46 38.02
C ILE A 41 -10.58 9.05 37.45
N LEU A 42 -11.08 8.07 38.21
CA LEU A 42 -11.04 6.67 37.83
C LEU A 42 -11.87 6.38 36.56
N THR A 43 -13.00 7.07 36.40
CA THR A 43 -13.83 7.00 35.20
C THR A 43 -13.13 7.64 34.00
N MET A 44 -12.43 8.76 34.18
CA MET A 44 -11.64 9.41 33.13
C MET A 44 -10.53 8.49 32.63
N TYR A 45 -9.78 7.84 33.53
CA TYR A 45 -8.75 6.87 33.14
C TYR A 45 -9.33 5.66 32.39
N LYS A 46 -10.47 5.12 32.83
CA LYS A 46 -11.16 4.04 32.11
C LYS A 46 -11.58 4.47 30.70
N ALA A 47 -12.13 5.68 30.56
CA ALA A 47 -12.51 6.24 29.27
C ALA A 47 -11.29 6.44 28.36
N LEU A 48 -10.18 6.92 28.91
CA LEU A 48 -8.90 7.05 28.21
C LEU A 48 -8.43 5.70 27.66
N VAL A 49 -8.36 4.67 28.51
CA VAL A 49 -7.97 3.32 28.09
C VAL A 49 -8.90 2.78 27.01
N ALA A 50 -10.21 2.99 27.14
CA ALA A 50 -11.19 2.59 26.12
C ALA A 50 -10.93 3.28 24.78
N ILE A 51 -10.74 4.60 24.76
CA ILE A 51 -10.42 5.38 23.55
C ILE A 51 -9.10 4.90 22.93
N GLY A 52 -8.07 4.67 23.74
CA GLY A 52 -6.80 4.10 23.29
C GLY A 52 -6.96 2.73 22.63
N GLY A 53 -7.82 1.87 23.19
CA GLY A 53 -8.15 0.56 22.62
C GLY A 53 -8.82 0.69 21.24
N VAL A 54 -9.80 1.59 21.10
CA VAL A 54 -10.46 1.85 19.81
C VAL A 54 -9.47 2.39 18.77
N LEU A 55 -8.58 3.30 19.15
CA LEU A 55 -7.54 3.83 18.25
C LEU A 55 -6.57 2.75 17.75
N MET A 56 -6.16 1.84 18.64
CA MET A 56 -5.31 0.69 18.27
C MET A 56 -6.01 -0.25 17.28
N LEU A 57 -7.29 -0.55 17.52
CA LEU A 57 -8.09 -1.37 16.61
C LEU A 57 -8.25 -0.70 15.24
N ALA A 58 -8.58 0.60 15.21
CA ALA A 58 -8.69 1.37 13.99
C ALA A 58 -7.36 1.35 13.20
N ARG A 59 -6.21 1.51 13.89
CA ARG A 59 -4.88 1.43 13.28
C ARG A 59 -4.62 0.06 12.65
N LEU A 60 -4.97 -1.00 13.36
CA LEU A 60 -4.78 -2.36 12.89
C LEU A 60 -5.60 -2.62 11.62
N LEU A 61 -6.87 -2.21 11.60
CA LEU A 61 -7.76 -2.35 10.45
C LEU A 61 -7.24 -1.58 9.24
N VAL A 62 -6.90 -0.30 9.40
CA VAL A 62 -6.36 0.54 8.30
C VAL A 62 -5.06 -0.05 7.77
N THR A 63 -4.20 -0.59 8.64
CA THR A 63 -2.95 -1.21 8.22
C THR A 63 -3.19 -2.49 7.43
N ARG A 64 -4.13 -3.35 7.86
CA ARG A 64 -4.48 -4.57 7.13
C ARG A 64 -5.07 -4.28 5.76
N LEU A 65 -6.00 -3.33 5.69
CA LEU A 65 -6.59 -2.89 4.42
C LEU A 65 -5.52 -2.31 3.49
N TYR A 66 -4.62 -1.47 4.01
CA TYR A 66 -3.50 -0.93 3.22
C TYR A 66 -2.59 -2.02 2.65
N ILE A 67 -2.27 -3.06 3.43
CA ILE A 67 -1.44 -4.17 2.95
C ILE A 67 -2.18 -4.99 1.89
N ALA A 68 -3.48 -5.23 2.07
CA ALA A 68 -4.30 -5.94 1.10
C ALA A 68 -4.35 -5.19 -0.25
N ASP A 69 -4.58 -3.88 -0.19
CA ASP A 69 -4.58 -2.97 -1.35
C ASP A 69 -3.24 -3.03 -2.10
N MET A 70 -2.12 -2.90 -1.38
CA MET A 70 -0.79 -3.00 -1.99
C MET A 70 -0.49 -4.38 -2.58
N LYS A 71 -1.00 -5.47 -2.00
CA LYS A 71 -0.84 -6.82 -2.57
C LYS A 71 -1.62 -6.95 -3.87
N TYR A 72 -2.84 -6.42 -3.92
CA TYR A 72 -3.67 -6.43 -5.11
C TYR A 72 -3.02 -5.63 -6.25
N ASP A 73 -2.56 -4.41 -5.98
CA ASP A 73 -1.85 -3.58 -6.96
C ASP A 73 -0.60 -4.27 -7.50
N ARG A 74 0.16 -4.93 -6.62
CA ARG A 74 1.36 -5.66 -7.03
C ARG A 74 1.03 -6.85 -7.94
N HIS A 75 -0.05 -7.57 -7.65
CA HIS A 75 -0.49 -8.70 -8.48
C HIS A 75 -0.93 -8.22 -9.87
N MET A 76 -1.68 -7.12 -9.94
CA MET A 76 -2.11 -6.53 -11.22
C MET A 76 -0.94 -5.98 -12.02
N ALA A 77 0.05 -5.37 -11.38
CA ALA A 77 1.28 -4.95 -12.05
C ALA A 77 2.05 -6.15 -12.63
N GLN A 78 2.11 -7.27 -11.92
CA GLN A 78 2.77 -8.49 -12.41
C GLN A 78 2.05 -9.12 -13.60
N LEU A 79 0.72 -9.15 -13.60
CA LEU A 79 -0.07 -9.63 -14.75
C LEU A 79 0.22 -8.79 -15.99
N LYS A 80 0.18 -7.45 -15.88
CA LYS A 80 0.49 -6.54 -16.98
C LYS A 80 1.91 -6.72 -17.53
N ILE A 81 2.89 -6.98 -16.65
CA ILE A 81 4.27 -7.26 -17.08
C ILE A 81 4.33 -8.58 -17.85
N ASN A 82 3.61 -9.61 -17.40
CA ASN A 82 3.57 -10.89 -18.10
C ASN A 82 2.88 -10.80 -19.45
N GLU A 83 1.79 -10.05 -19.54
CA GLU A 83 1.10 -9.74 -20.81
C GLU A 83 2.04 -9.00 -21.78
N LEU A 84 2.75 -7.97 -21.31
CA LEU A 84 3.73 -7.26 -22.14
C LEU A 84 4.87 -8.17 -22.61
N LYS A 85 5.35 -9.07 -21.75
CA LYS A 85 6.37 -10.05 -22.14
C LYS A 85 5.82 -10.99 -23.21
N ALA A 86 4.59 -11.47 -23.06
CA ALA A 86 3.96 -12.33 -24.04
C ALA A 86 3.85 -11.63 -25.41
N ASP A 87 3.36 -10.39 -25.45
CA ASP A 87 3.26 -9.58 -26.69
C ASP A 87 4.63 -9.36 -27.33
N LEU A 88 5.68 -9.09 -26.53
CA LEU A 88 7.05 -8.96 -27.05
C LEU A 88 7.61 -10.28 -27.60
N TYR A 89 7.31 -11.41 -26.95
CA TYR A 89 7.70 -12.72 -27.45
C TYR A 89 6.99 -13.06 -28.76
N GLU A 90 5.70 -12.77 -28.85
CA GLU A 90 4.88 -12.98 -30.04
C GLU A 90 5.37 -12.09 -31.20
N LYS A 91 5.61 -10.80 -30.95
CA LYS A 91 6.25 -9.91 -31.94
C LYS A 91 7.61 -10.43 -32.38
N ARG A 92 8.47 -10.88 -31.46
CA ARG A 92 9.79 -11.43 -31.80
C ARG A 92 9.70 -12.71 -32.62
N GLN A 93 8.72 -13.56 -32.36
CA GLN A 93 8.44 -14.73 -33.20
C GLN A 93 7.91 -14.33 -34.57
N ALA A 94 7.01 -13.34 -34.65
CA ALA A 94 6.50 -12.81 -35.92
C ALA A 94 7.63 -12.20 -36.77
N PHE A 95 8.57 -11.46 -36.17
CA PHE A 95 9.76 -10.98 -36.88
C PHE A 95 10.65 -12.13 -37.38
N ARG A 96 10.85 -13.18 -36.57
CA ARG A 96 11.61 -14.36 -37.00
C ARG A 96 10.93 -15.14 -38.12
N SER A 97 9.61 -15.33 -38.05
CA SER A 97 8.85 -16.02 -39.11
C SER A 97 8.79 -15.21 -40.40
N ASN A 98 8.68 -13.88 -40.32
CA ASN A 98 8.74 -13.02 -41.50
C ASN A 98 10.15 -12.99 -42.11
N SER A 99 11.21 -12.92 -41.29
CA SER A 99 12.59 -13.01 -41.80
C SER A 99 12.91 -14.35 -42.47
N TYR A 100 12.21 -15.42 -42.08
CA TYR A 100 12.34 -16.74 -42.72
C TYR A 100 11.56 -16.81 -44.04
N LYS A 101 10.38 -16.17 -44.12
CA LYS A 101 9.65 -16.00 -45.37
C LYS A 101 10.40 -15.15 -46.40
N GLU A 102 11.04 -14.09 -45.95
CA GLU A 102 11.79 -13.17 -46.81
C GLU A 102 13.03 -13.84 -47.43
N ARG A 103 13.73 -14.71 -46.67
CA ARG A 103 14.81 -15.57 -47.22
C ARG A 103 14.33 -16.69 -48.14
N ALA A 104 13.12 -17.21 -47.94
CA ALA A 104 12.55 -18.22 -48.83
C ALA A 104 11.98 -17.63 -50.13
N SER A 105 11.82 -16.31 -50.19
CA SER A 105 11.36 -15.57 -51.37
C SER A 105 12.47 -14.90 -52.17
N GLU A 106 13.75 -15.10 -51.83
CA GLU A 106 14.85 -14.82 -52.77
C GLU A 106 14.79 -15.88 -53.87
N PRO A 107 14.36 -15.52 -55.10
CA PRO A 107 14.38 -16.48 -56.18
C PRO A 107 15.81 -16.85 -56.49
N GLU A 108 15.96 -18.13 -56.83
CA GLU A 108 17.07 -18.79 -57.48
C GLU A 108 17.47 -18.07 -58.79
N VAL A 109 18.07 -16.89 -58.68
CA VAL A 109 18.84 -16.23 -59.74
C VAL A 109 20.27 -16.67 -59.43
N GLU A 110 20.87 -17.65 -60.11
CA GLU A 110 21.50 -17.43 -61.41
C GLU A 110 22.15 -18.75 -61.93
N TYR A 111 21.41 -19.88 -61.98
CA TYR A 111 21.90 -21.12 -62.64
C TYR A 111 21.59 -21.19 -64.15
N LEU A 112 21.27 -20.05 -64.80
CA LEU A 112 21.02 -19.96 -66.25
C LEU A 112 22.01 -19.03 -66.96
N LYS A 113 23.30 -19.12 -66.63
CA LYS A 113 24.41 -18.52 -67.42
C LYS A 113 25.47 -19.53 -67.84
N GLN A 114 25.09 -20.80 -68.01
CA GLN A 114 25.93 -21.81 -68.65
C GLN A 114 25.05 -22.69 -69.55
N ALA A 115 24.64 -22.15 -70.69
CA ALA A 115 24.18 -22.91 -71.85
C ALA A 115 24.64 -22.18 -73.11
#